data_AF-A0A523TXE1-F1
#
_entry.id   AF-A0A523TXE1-F1
#
_cell.length_a   1.000
_cell.length_b   1.000
_cell.length_c   1.000
_cell.angle_alpha   90.00
_cell.angle_beta   90.00
_cell.angle_gamma   90.00
#
_symmetry.space_group_name_H-M   'P 1'
#
loop_
_entity.id
_entity.type
_entity.pdbx_description
1 polymer ?
#
loop_
_entity_poly.entity_id
_entity_poly.type
_entity_poly.pdbx_seq_one_letter_code
_entity_poly.pdbx_strand_id
1 'polypeptide(L)'
;MQSSKNNILLVVLLTLALVCGQSEIASAASPSNKESSKTKKVTPKVLNKLPAGNTRYEVEVHVKRIVGSIFIAQELSRRALFTTRSLLGRSKSLETGNRLLLRGYLGRRSGRIVFFIEHFEKLETDFERFEAAIAALKPDDGAGRIKLAEEALDLAEKSRDAELETTAKNVLAEGITIEEENADRNKPEELIRVAQLYAEKLAEEEHAFRLLNEVLKKKPEHAGAIAAFRKLGAHFHNGRWISREAFMIAEGLVLEGDEWIQPEEREFREAIMERKNELVTDRFGSQRLRMFTEKVYNLTVTEHGILIGMTRQEVADSLGFPEGVERSIVDGRTYDQWIYRDVYIYFENGQVFRKEKPK
;
A
#
# COMPACT_ATOMS: atom_id res chain seq x y z
N MET A 1 38.01 -18.23 2.04
CA MET A 1 37.93 -17.34 3.22
C MET A 1 36.53 -17.49 3.79
N GLN A 2 36.35 -18.43 4.74
CA GLN A 2 36.20 -18.16 6.18
C GLN A 2 35.05 -17.16 6.45
N SER A 3 33.85 -17.63 6.84
CA SER A 3 33.47 -18.11 8.18
C SER A 3 33.18 -16.99 9.19
N SER A 4 31.89 -16.71 9.42
CA SER A 4 31.28 -16.57 10.76
C SER A 4 29.77 -16.38 10.55
N LYS A 5 28.90 -17.37 10.81
CA LYS A 5 28.31 -17.68 12.12
C LYS A 5 27.91 -16.43 12.89
N ASN A 6 26.60 -16.21 13.04
CA ASN A 6 26.02 -15.66 14.25
C ASN A 6 24.64 -16.30 14.50
N ASN A 7 24.67 -17.30 15.38
CA ASN A 7 23.52 -17.74 16.17
C ASN A 7 23.33 -16.70 17.29
N ILE A 8 22.14 -16.15 17.46
CA ILE A 8 21.70 -15.63 18.76
C ILE A 8 20.33 -16.22 19.09
N LEU A 9 20.38 -17.03 20.13
CA LEU A 9 19.29 -17.57 20.93
C LEU A 9 18.65 -16.41 21.70
N LEU A 10 17.33 -16.24 21.66
CA LEU A 10 16.63 -15.46 22.70
C LEU A 10 15.45 -16.27 23.24
N VAL A 11 15.66 -16.73 24.47
CA VAL A 11 14.65 -17.27 25.39
C VAL A 11 14.01 -16.08 26.08
N VAL A 12 12.67 -15.98 26.06
CA VAL A 12 11.94 -15.15 27.02
C VAL A 12 10.82 -15.97 27.63
N LEU A 13 10.90 -16.11 28.94
CA LEU A 13 10.03 -16.83 29.87
C LEU A 13 9.72 -15.80 30.95
N LEU A 14 8.48 -15.33 31.10
CA LEU A 14 8.00 -14.67 32.33
C LEU A 14 6.45 -14.54 32.28
N THR A 15 5.71 -15.39 33.00
CA THR A 15 5.03 -15.13 34.30
C THR A 15 4.14 -13.88 34.37
N LEU A 16 2.82 -14.09 34.53
CA LEU A 16 2.01 -13.26 35.42
C LEU A 16 0.85 -14.08 36.03
N ALA A 17 0.78 -13.98 37.36
CA ALA A 17 -0.13 -14.66 38.24
C ALA A 17 -1.23 -13.70 38.74
N LEU A 18 -2.40 -14.28 39.01
CA LEU A 18 -3.42 -13.92 40.00
C LEU A 18 -3.73 -12.44 40.31
N VAL A 19 -4.99 -12.07 40.07
CA VAL A 19 -5.83 -11.42 41.10
C VAL A 19 -7.17 -12.16 41.16
N CYS A 20 -7.40 -12.84 42.28
CA CYS A 20 -8.70 -13.38 42.68
C CYS A 20 -9.57 -12.27 43.25
N GLY A 21 -10.80 -12.13 42.77
CA GLY A 21 -11.89 -11.45 43.47
C GLY A 21 -13.05 -12.44 43.63
N GLN A 22 -13.23 -12.97 44.84
CA GLN A 22 -14.39 -13.76 45.23
C GLN A 22 -15.56 -12.84 45.59
N SER A 23 -16.74 -13.14 45.08
CA SER A 23 -18.01 -12.78 45.74
C SER A 23 -18.90 -14.01 45.75
N GLU A 24 -19.06 -14.58 46.94
CA GLU A 24 -19.98 -15.66 47.25
C GLU A 24 -21.42 -15.16 47.25
N ILE A 25 -22.30 -15.83 46.51
CA ILE A 25 -23.72 -15.92 46.85
C ILE A 25 -24.08 -17.41 46.84
N ALA A 26 -24.28 -17.94 48.04
CA ALA A 26 -24.76 -19.29 48.27
C ALA A 26 -26.26 -19.38 47.92
N SER A 27 -26.61 -20.36 47.09
CA SER A 27 -27.98 -20.88 47.01
C SER A 27 -27.91 -22.40 47.01
N ALA A 28 -28.54 -22.98 48.03
CA ALA A 28 -28.57 -24.40 48.30
C ALA A 28 -29.48 -25.13 47.29
N ALA A 29 -28.93 -26.13 46.61
CA ALA A 29 -29.69 -27.15 45.89
C ALA A 29 -29.00 -28.52 46.03
N SER A 30 -29.83 -29.55 46.17
CA SER A 30 -29.56 -30.95 46.51
C SER A 30 -28.43 -31.65 45.75
N PRO A 31 -27.78 -32.70 46.33
CA PRO A 31 -26.63 -33.36 45.74
C PRO A 31 -27.06 -34.32 44.63
N SER A 32 -27.16 -33.82 43.39
CA SER A 32 -27.02 -34.68 42.22
C SER A 32 -25.53 -35.00 42.06
N ASN A 33 -25.17 -36.27 42.06
CA ASN A 33 -23.81 -36.75 41.87
C ASN A 33 -23.34 -36.44 40.43
N LYS A 34 -22.98 -35.18 40.16
CA LYS A 34 -22.36 -34.73 38.91
C LYS A 34 -20.87 -34.93 39.05
N GLU A 35 -20.36 -36.04 38.53
CA GLU A 35 -18.96 -36.11 38.13
C GLU A 35 -18.70 -34.96 37.15
N SER A 36 -18.11 -33.88 37.66
CA SER A 36 -17.66 -32.75 36.85
C SER A 36 -16.48 -33.24 36.01
N SER A 37 -16.78 -33.72 34.80
CA SER A 37 -15.75 -34.08 33.83
C SER A 37 -14.88 -32.84 33.58
N LYS A 38 -13.63 -32.86 34.04
CA LYS A 38 -12.68 -31.75 33.85
C LYS A 38 -12.41 -31.54 32.35
N THR A 39 -12.88 -30.43 31.79
CA THR A 39 -12.56 -30.01 30.43
C THR A 39 -11.17 -29.37 30.38
N LYS A 40 -10.32 -29.77 29.43
CA LYS A 40 -8.98 -29.19 29.24
C LYS A 40 -8.97 -28.23 28.04
N LYS A 41 -8.52 -26.99 28.22
CA LYS A 41 -8.26 -26.06 27.10
C LYS A 41 -6.98 -26.45 26.36
N VAL A 42 -7.03 -26.53 25.04
CA VAL A 42 -5.87 -26.94 24.22
C VAL A 42 -5.82 -26.17 22.91
N THR A 43 -4.62 -25.73 22.52
CA THR A 43 -4.40 -25.13 21.20
C THR A 43 -4.52 -26.19 20.08
N PRO A 44 -4.99 -25.81 18.87
CA PRO A 44 -5.12 -26.75 17.74
C PRO A 44 -3.84 -27.53 17.42
N LYS A 45 -2.66 -26.89 17.55
CA LYS A 45 -1.34 -27.51 17.28
C LYS A 45 -1.03 -28.71 18.18
N VAL A 46 -1.56 -28.71 19.41
CA VAL A 46 -1.31 -29.76 20.40
C VAL A 46 -2.31 -30.91 20.25
N LEU A 47 -3.44 -30.68 19.60
CA LEU A 47 -4.53 -31.64 19.46
C LEU A 47 -4.08 -32.99 18.86
N ASN A 48 -3.17 -32.95 17.89
CA ASN A 48 -2.65 -34.15 17.22
C ASN A 48 -1.71 -35.00 18.10
N LYS A 49 -1.26 -34.47 19.23
CA LYS A 49 -0.36 -35.17 20.17
C LYS A 49 -1.09 -35.78 21.36
N LEU A 50 -2.38 -35.47 21.51
CA LEU A 50 -3.18 -35.95 22.63
C LEU A 50 -3.67 -37.39 22.38
N PRO A 51 -3.72 -38.24 23.41
CA PRO A 51 -4.26 -39.59 23.28
C PRO A 51 -5.76 -39.53 22.96
N ALA A 52 -6.21 -40.46 22.12
CA ALA A 52 -7.65 -40.68 21.90
C ALA A 52 -8.27 -41.26 23.18
N GLY A 53 -9.47 -40.79 23.54
CA GLY A 53 -10.18 -41.22 24.75
C GLY A 53 -11.36 -40.31 25.08
N ASN A 54 -12.03 -40.58 26.21
CA ASN A 54 -13.22 -39.85 26.65
C ASN A 54 -12.89 -38.50 27.33
N THR A 55 -11.66 -38.01 27.22
CA THR A 55 -11.29 -36.69 27.75
C THR A 55 -11.91 -35.60 26.89
N ARG A 56 -12.63 -34.69 27.54
CA ARG A 56 -13.20 -33.51 26.90
C ARG A 56 -12.17 -32.40 26.78
N TYR A 57 -12.14 -31.79 25.61
CA TYR A 57 -11.24 -30.71 25.25
C TYR A 57 -12.04 -29.51 24.75
N GLU A 58 -11.52 -28.33 25.03
CA GLU A 58 -11.98 -27.07 24.48
C GLU A 58 -10.88 -26.53 23.55
N VAL A 59 -11.24 -26.24 22.30
CA VAL A 59 -10.32 -25.89 21.24
C VAL A 59 -10.89 -24.69 20.49
N GLU A 60 -10.13 -23.60 20.46
CA GLU A 60 -10.46 -22.45 19.63
C GLU A 60 -9.92 -22.64 18.22
N VAL A 61 -10.74 -22.37 17.20
CA VAL A 61 -10.34 -22.51 15.79
C VAL A 61 -10.89 -21.37 14.93
N HIS A 62 -10.17 -21.03 13.87
CA HIS A 62 -10.66 -20.18 12.78
C HIS A 62 -11.16 -21.05 11.63
N VAL A 63 -12.35 -20.76 11.12
CA VAL A 63 -12.92 -21.44 9.95
C VAL A 63 -12.20 -20.97 8.69
N LYS A 64 -11.42 -21.85 8.07
CA LYS A 64 -10.69 -21.56 6.82
C LYS A 64 -11.54 -21.79 5.58
N ARG A 65 -12.37 -22.84 5.60
CA ARG A 65 -13.18 -23.24 4.45
C ARG A 65 -14.34 -24.10 4.91
N ILE A 66 -15.49 -23.93 4.27
CA ILE A 66 -16.69 -24.74 4.49
C ILE A 66 -16.95 -25.58 3.23
N VAL A 67 -17.21 -26.87 3.39
CA VAL A 67 -17.54 -27.82 2.33
C VAL A 67 -18.75 -28.64 2.79
N GLY A 68 -19.95 -28.21 2.40
CA GLY A 68 -21.20 -28.80 2.89
C GLY A 68 -21.34 -28.66 4.40
N SER A 69 -21.49 -29.80 5.10
CA SER A 69 -21.56 -29.88 6.58
C SER A 69 -20.21 -30.22 7.21
N ILE A 70 -19.10 -29.78 6.61
CA ILE A 70 -17.76 -29.96 7.15
C ILE A 70 -17.05 -28.62 7.00
N PHE A 71 -16.33 -28.18 8.03
CA PHE A 71 -15.43 -27.05 7.92
C PHE A 71 -13.99 -27.48 8.21
N ILE A 72 -13.05 -26.77 7.59
CA ILE A 72 -11.61 -26.94 7.75
C ILE A 72 -11.12 -25.77 8.61
N ALA A 73 -10.43 -26.07 9.71
CA ALA A 73 -9.82 -25.04 10.54
C ALA A 73 -8.44 -24.61 10.01
N GLN A 74 -8.11 -23.31 10.13
CA GLN A 74 -6.87 -22.73 9.58
C GLN A 74 -5.58 -23.26 10.21
N GLU A 75 -5.61 -23.63 11.49
CA GLU A 75 -4.40 -23.96 12.26
C GLU A 75 -4.00 -25.44 12.29
N LEU A 76 -4.73 -26.32 11.60
CA LEU A 76 -4.44 -27.75 11.62
C LEU A 76 -3.61 -28.18 10.41
N SER A 77 -2.40 -28.66 10.70
CA SER A 77 -1.53 -29.34 9.75
C SER A 77 -2.17 -30.67 9.28
N ARG A 78 -2.91 -30.66 8.17
CA ARG A 78 -3.33 -31.78 7.28
C ARG A 78 -3.93 -33.07 7.89
N ARG A 79 -3.98 -33.28 9.21
CA ARG A 79 -4.22 -34.61 9.84
C ARG A 79 -5.43 -34.73 10.76
N ALA A 80 -5.91 -33.65 11.37
CA ALA A 80 -7.12 -33.70 12.20
C ALA A 80 -8.32 -33.26 11.37
N LEU A 81 -9.28 -34.17 11.20
CA LEU A 81 -10.60 -33.90 10.63
C LEU A 81 -11.55 -33.57 11.77
N PHE A 82 -12.27 -32.46 11.65
CA PHE A 82 -13.43 -32.17 12.50
C PHE A 82 -14.67 -32.76 11.85
N THR A 83 -15.47 -33.49 12.62
CA THR A 83 -16.76 -34.01 12.15
C THR A 83 -17.85 -33.60 13.13
N THR A 84 -18.82 -32.85 12.64
CA THR A 84 -20.06 -32.62 13.38
C THR A 84 -21.04 -33.70 12.92
N ARG A 85 -21.38 -34.65 13.79
CA ARG A 85 -22.25 -35.77 13.37
C ARG A 85 -23.70 -35.33 13.06
N SER A 86 -24.11 -34.12 13.43
CA SER A 86 -25.49 -33.61 13.23
C SER A 86 -25.69 -32.11 13.48
N LEU A 87 -24.67 -31.37 13.93
CA LEU A 87 -24.85 -30.03 14.50
C LEU A 87 -24.91 -28.88 13.47
N LEU A 88 -24.29 -29.05 12.29
CA LEU A 88 -24.20 -27.97 11.29
C LEU A 88 -25.51 -27.70 10.54
N GLY A 89 -26.47 -28.63 10.55
CA GLY A 89 -27.76 -28.44 9.87
C GLY A 89 -28.65 -27.36 10.49
N ARG A 90 -28.26 -26.76 11.62
CA ARG A 90 -29.07 -25.76 12.34
C ARG A 90 -28.41 -24.38 12.50
N SER A 91 -27.10 -24.21 12.29
CA SER A 91 -26.46 -22.89 12.38
C SER A 91 -26.36 -22.24 11.00
N LYS A 92 -27.30 -21.34 10.68
CA LYS A 92 -27.37 -20.65 9.39
C LYS A 92 -26.27 -19.58 9.15
N SER A 93 -25.23 -19.47 9.98
CA SER A 93 -24.28 -18.34 9.93
C SER A 93 -22.81 -18.70 10.17
N LEU A 94 -22.39 -19.91 9.80
CA LEU A 94 -20.95 -20.20 9.74
C LEU A 94 -20.41 -19.72 8.41
N GLU A 95 -19.48 -18.78 8.48
CA GLU A 95 -18.79 -18.22 7.33
C GLU A 95 -17.28 -18.50 7.45
N THR A 96 -16.57 -18.28 6.36
CA THR A 96 -15.10 -18.34 6.39
C THR A 96 -14.60 -17.14 7.19
N GLY A 97 -13.65 -17.35 8.09
CA GLY A 97 -13.14 -16.33 9.01
C GLY A 97 -13.70 -16.43 10.44
N ASN A 98 -14.87 -17.07 10.63
CA ASN A 98 -15.46 -17.19 11.97
C ASN A 98 -14.49 -17.86 12.96
N ARG A 99 -14.42 -17.29 14.16
CA ARG A 99 -13.78 -17.91 15.33
C ARG A 99 -14.79 -18.77 16.05
N LEU A 100 -14.42 -20.01 16.35
CA LEU A 100 -15.28 -20.97 17.03
C LEU A 100 -14.58 -21.54 18.25
N LEU A 101 -15.32 -21.62 19.36
CA LEU A 101 -14.94 -22.40 20.52
C LEU A 101 -15.57 -23.78 20.42
N LEU A 102 -14.77 -24.79 20.13
CA LEU A 102 -15.23 -26.18 19.98
C LEU A 102 -15.05 -26.92 21.30
N ARG A 103 -16.10 -27.61 21.76
CA ARG A 103 -16.05 -28.54 22.88
C ARG A 103 -16.35 -29.95 22.39
N GLY A 104 -15.46 -30.89 22.71
CA GLY A 104 -15.56 -32.25 22.18
C GLY A 104 -14.50 -33.19 22.73
N TYR A 105 -14.32 -34.33 22.06
CA TYR A 105 -13.32 -35.33 22.45
C TYR A 105 -12.61 -35.93 21.24
N LEU A 106 -11.45 -36.54 21.48
CA LEU A 106 -10.64 -37.20 20.46
C LEU A 106 -10.98 -38.68 20.39
N GLY A 107 -11.38 -39.16 19.21
CA GLY A 107 -11.58 -40.58 18.95
C GLY A 107 -10.80 -41.05 17.73
N ARG A 108 -10.93 -42.34 17.40
CA ARG A 108 -10.35 -42.94 16.21
C ARG A 108 -11.45 -43.32 15.22
N ARG A 109 -11.28 -42.98 13.94
CA ARG A 109 -12.14 -43.44 12.84
C ARG A 109 -11.25 -43.85 11.67
N SER A 110 -11.35 -45.12 11.26
CA SER A 110 -10.54 -45.69 10.16
C SER A 110 -9.04 -45.44 10.33
N GLY A 111 -8.52 -45.64 11.55
CA GLY A 111 -7.11 -45.44 11.88
C GLY A 111 -6.65 -43.99 12.01
N ARG A 112 -7.51 -42.99 11.77
CA ARG A 112 -7.19 -41.56 11.92
C ARG A 112 -7.77 -40.99 13.22
N ILE A 113 -7.04 -40.05 13.83
CA ILE A 113 -7.53 -39.28 14.97
C ILE A 113 -8.53 -38.24 14.46
N VAL A 114 -9.71 -38.20 15.06
CA VAL A 114 -10.82 -37.31 14.69
C VAL A 114 -11.31 -36.61 15.95
N PHE A 115 -11.54 -35.30 15.85
CA PHE A 115 -12.16 -34.54 16.93
C PHE A 115 -13.69 -34.54 16.73
N PHE A 116 -14.39 -35.20 17.65
CA PHE A 116 -15.84 -35.27 17.67
C PHE A 116 -16.38 -34.05 18.43
N ILE A 117 -17.01 -33.14 17.71
CA ILE A 117 -17.58 -31.91 18.28
C ILE A 117 -18.92 -32.25 18.95
N GLU A 118 -19.01 -32.02 20.26
CA GLU A 118 -20.26 -32.14 21.04
C GLU A 118 -21.02 -30.82 21.07
N HIS A 119 -20.30 -29.71 21.18
CA HIS A 119 -20.85 -28.36 21.22
C HIS A 119 -19.88 -27.39 20.54
N PHE A 120 -20.40 -26.34 19.92
CA PHE A 120 -19.60 -25.22 19.47
C PHE A 120 -20.31 -23.90 19.73
N GLU A 121 -19.52 -22.88 19.97
CA GLU A 121 -19.97 -21.50 20.20
C GLU A 121 -19.25 -20.61 19.18
N LYS A 122 -20.01 -19.76 18.47
CA LYS A 122 -19.41 -18.71 17.62
C LYS A 122 -18.85 -17.65 18.57
N LEU A 123 -17.54 -17.45 18.51
CA LEU A 123 -16.88 -16.34 19.20
C LEU A 123 -17.01 -15.09 18.34
N GLU A 124 -16.86 -13.94 19.00
CA GLU A 124 -16.77 -12.67 18.30
C GLU A 124 -15.64 -12.71 17.27
N THR A 125 -15.94 -12.24 16.07
CA THR A 125 -14.90 -12.07 15.04
C THR A 125 -13.89 -11.02 15.49
N ASP A 126 -12.70 -11.03 14.91
CA ASP A 126 -11.70 -10.01 15.23
C ASP A 126 -12.21 -8.60 14.85
N PHE A 127 -13.05 -8.51 13.81
CA PHE A 127 -13.80 -7.32 13.45
C PHE A 127 -14.82 -6.89 14.51
N GLU A 128 -15.71 -7.79 14.97
CA GLU A 128 -16.70 -7.48 16.01
C GLU A 128 -16.02 -7.00 17.31
N ARG A 129 -14.88 -7.61 17.67
CA ARG A 129 -14.07 -7.18 18.83
C ARG A 129 -13.45 -5.80 18.63
N PHE A 130 -12.98 -5.51 17.42
CA PHE A 130 -12.43 -4.21 17.07
C PHE A 130 -13.50 -3.11 17.14
N GLU A 131 -14.69 -3.34 16.58
CA GLU A 131 -15.82 -2.41 16.69
C GLU A 131 -16.25 -2.16 18.14
N ALA A 132 -16.35 -3.23 18.94
CA ALA A 132 -16.67 -3.10 20.37
C ALA A 132 -15.60 -2.30 21.13
N ALA A 133 -14.32 -2.49 20.78
CA ALA A 133 -13.22 -1.72 21.37
C ALA A 133 -13.27 -0.25 20.96
N ILE A 134 -13.60 0.08 19.70
CA ILE A 134 -13.81 1.47 19.25
C ILE A 134 -14.96 2.11 20.03
N ALA A 135 -16.09 1.41 20.18
CA ALA A 135 -17.24 1.91 20.91
C ALA A 135 -16.98 2.17 22.40
N ALA A 136 -15.98 1.48 22.97
CA ALA A 136 -15.54 1.69 24.35
C ALA A 136 -14.57 2.87 24.53
N LEU A 137 -13.96 3.37 23.45
CA LEU A 137 -13.09 4.55 23.49
C LEU A 137 -13.93 5.83 23.63
N LYS A 138 -13.35 6.85 24.26
CA LYS A 138 -14.00 8.16 24.30
C LYS A 138 -13.98 8.81 22.89
N PRO A 139 -14.96 9.67 22.57
CA PRO A 139 -14.99 10.36 21.27
C PRO A 139 -13.74 11.20 20.99
N ASP A 140 -13.10 11.74 22.03
CA ASP A 140 -11.92 12.61 21.96
C ASP A 140 -10.57 11.87 22.13
N ASP A 141 -10.59 10.54 22.24
CA ASP A 141 -9.38 9.73 22.46
C ASP A 141 -8.69 9.35 21.14
N GLY A 142 -8.06 10.34 20.49
CA GLY A 142 -7.32 10.16 19.25
C GLY A 142 -6.18 9.15 19.38
N ALA A 143 -5.36 9.27 20.43
CA ALA A 143 -4.28 8.35 20.73
C ALA A 143 -4.75 6.89 20.92
N GLY A 144 -5.86 6.67 21.64
CA GLY A 144 -6.47 5.36 21.81
C GLY A 144 -6.92 4.75 20.47
N ARG A 145 -7.52 5.56 19.60
CA ARG A 145 -7.96 5.14 18.25
C ARG A 145 -6.79 4.75 17.37
N ILE A 146 -5.72 5.57 17.34
CA ILE A 146 -4.51 5.28 16.56
C ILE A 146 -3.92 3.94 16.99
N LYS A 147 -3.72 3.73 18.30
CA LYS A 147 -3.15 2.49 18.82
C LYS A 147 -4.00 1.28 18.47
N LEU A 148 -5.33 1.38 18.66
CA LEU A 148 -6.25 0.28 18.37
C LEU A 148 -6.26 -0.05 16.87
N ALA A 149 -6.22 0.97 16.01
CA ALA A 149 -6.15 0.79 14.57
C ALA A 149 -4.85 0.12 14.13
N GLU A 150 -3.70 0.48 14.70
CA GLU A 150 -2.42 -0.19 14.42
C GLU A 150 -2.46 -1.68 14.81
N GLU A 151 -2.99 -2.00 15.99
CA GLU A 151 -3.17 -3.40 16.42
C GLU A 151 -4.11 -4.17 15.48
N ALA A 152 -5.15 -3.51 14.96
CA ALA A 152 -6.09 -4.10 14.02
C ALA A 152 -5.50 -4.29 12.61
N LEU A 153 -4.67 -3.36 12.13
CA LEU A 153 -3.95 -3.50 10.85
C LEU A 153 -2.98 -4.69 10.88
N ASP A 154 -2.23 -4.82 11.97
CA ASP A 154 -1.35 -5.97 12.22
C ASP A 154 -2.11 -7.30 12.23
N LEU A 155 -3.35 -7.29 12.74
CA LEU A 155 -4.20 -8.47 12.79
C LEU A 155 -4.81 -8.78 11.42
N ALA A 156 -5.28 -7.76 10.72
CA ALA A 156 -5.84 -7.85 9.38
C ALA A 156 -4.84 -8.42 8.36
N GLU A 157 -3.57 -8.02 8.44
CA GLU A 157 -2.50 -8.58 7.59
C GLU A 157 -2.32 -10.08 7.83
N LYS A 158 -2.32 -10.50 9.11
CA LYS A 158 -2.13 -11.92 9.51
C LYS A 158 -3.33 -12.79 9.12
N SER A 159 -4.55 -12.26 9.24
CA SER A 159 -5.79 -12.97 8.92
C SER A 159 -6.18 -12.85 7.44
N ARG A 160 -5.61 -11.89 6.70
CA ARG A 160 -6.03 -11.46 5.36
C ARG A 160 -7.49 -10.99 5.33
N ASP A 161 -7.88 -10.23 6.35
CA ASP A 161 -9.21 -9.69 6.51
C ASP A 161 -9.28 -8.26 5.94
N ALA A 162 -9.75 -8.14 4.70
CA ALA A 162 -9.82 -6.87 3.99
C ALA A 162 -10.84 -5.88 4.59
N GLU A 163 -11.88 -6.39 5.27
CA GLU A 163 -12.89 -5.55 5.92
C GLU A 163 -12.29 -4.92 7.19
N LEU A 164 -11.62 -5.72 8.01
CA LEU A 164 -10.87 -5.23 9.17
C LEU A 164 -9.77 -4.23 8.75
N GLU A 165 -9.04 -4.52 7.68
CA GLU A 165 -8.00 -3.60 7.16
C GLU A 165 -8.59 -2.24 6.78
N THR A 166 -9.69 -2.23 6.03
CA THR A 166 -10.33 -0.99 5.56
C THR A 166 -10.87 -0.17 6.73
N THR A 167 -11.59 -0.80 7.66
CA THR A 167 -12.13 -0.11 8.83
C THR A 167 -11.02 0.38 9.75
N ALA A 168 -9.94 -0.40 9.93
CA ALA A 168 -8.79 0.04 10.71
C ALA A 168 -8.08 1.25 10.11
N LYS A 169 -7.90 1.33 8.78
CA LYS A 169 -7.37 2.53 8.11
C LYS A 169 -8.25 3.77 8.34
N ASN A 170 -9.57 3.60 8.29
CA ASN A 170 -10.49 4.71 8.56
C ASN A 170 -10.39 5.20 10.01
N VAL A 171 -10.35 4.28 10.97
CA VAL A 171 -10.21 4.61 12.41
C VAL A 171 -8.85 5.25 12.70
N LEU A 172 -7.79 4.83 12.01
CA LEU A 172 -6.47 5.46 12.08
C LEU A 172 -6.52 6.91 11.60
N ALA A 173 -7.15 7.17 10.45
CA ALA A 173 -7.32 8.53 9.92
C ALA A 173 -8.17 9.41 10.84
N GLU A 174 -9.26 8.88 11.39
CA GLU A 174 -10.08 9.57 12.40
C GLU A 174 -9.26 9.90 13.65
N GLY A 175 -8.50 8.93 14.18
CA GLY A 175 -7.66 9.12 15.35
C GLY A 175 -6.61 10.22 15.15
N ILE A 176 -5.95 10.25 14.00
CA ILE A 176 -4.97 11.30 13.66
C ILE A 176 -5.65 12.67 13.52
N THR A 177 -6.85 12.73 12.93
CA THR A 177 -7.63 13.98 12.82
C THR A 177 -8.01 14.53 14.20
N ILE A 178 -8.45 13.66 15.13
CA ILE A 178 -8.73 14.06 16.52
C ILE A 178 -7.47 14.58 17.21
N GLU A 179 -6.31 13.94 16.99
CA GLU A 179 -5.04 14.43 17.53
C GLU A 179 -4.63 15.80 16.94
N GLU A 180 -4.95 16.09 15.67
CA GLU A 180 -4.77 17.43 15.09
C GLU A 180 -5.68 18.46 15.75
N GLU A 181 -6.96 18.14 15.93
CA GLU A 181 -7.96 19.03 16.54
C GLU A 181 -7.62 19.35 18.01
N ASN A 182 -7.11 18.36 18.74
CA ASN A 182 -6.71 18.51 20.14
C ASN A 182 -5.34 19.17 20.33
N ALA A 183 -4.50 19.26 19.27
CA ALA A 183 -3.17 19.83 19.37
C ALA A 183 -3.20 21.34 19.66
N ASP A 184 -2.44 21.78 20.67
CA ASP A 184 -2.25 23.19 20.96
C ASP A 184 -1.39 23.82 19.86
N ARG A 185 -2.02 24.63 19.01
CA ARG A 185 -1.36 25.35 17.91
C ARG A 185 -0.23 26.29 18.37
N ASN A 186 -0.10 26.56 19.66
CA ASN A 186 0.99 27.37 20.22
C ASN A 186 2.21 26.53 20.66
N LYS A 187 2.09 25.21 20.66
CA LYS A 187 3.18 24.27 20.96
C LYS A 187 3.64 23.57 19.67
N PRO A 188 4.76 24.02 19.07
CA PRO A 188 5.33 23.43 17.87
C PRO A 188 5.49 21.90 17.92
N GLU A 189 5.81 21.36 19.09
CA GLU A 189 6.10 19.94 19.29
C GLU A 189 4.87 19.07 19.05
N GLU A 190 3.68 19.54 19.44
CA GLU A 190 2.42 18.81 19.21
C GLU A 190 2.06 18.78 17.72
N LEU A 191 2.20 19.91 17.00
CA LEU A 191 1.98 19.98 15.55
C LEU A 191 2.98 19.15 14.76
N ILE A 192 4.27 19.15 15.15
CA ILE A 192 5.30 18.32 14.51
C ILE A 192 4.97 16.83 14.68
N ARG A 193 4.53 16.41 15.87
CA ARG A 193 4.12 15.03 16.12
C ARG A 193 2.92 14.63 15.25
N VAL A 194 1.90 15.47 15.15
CA VAL A 194 0.73 15.21 14.29
C VAL A 194 1.13 15.14 12.82
N ALA A 195 1.99 16.05 12.35
CA ALA A 195 2.51 16.00 10.99
C ALA A 195 3.26 14.70 10.69
N GLN A 196 4.04 14.19 11.64
CA GLN A 196 4.71 12.89 11.51
C GLN A 196 3.70 11.73 11.42
N LEU A 197 2.59 11.79 12.16
CA LEU A 197 1.53 10.78 12.04
C LEU A 197 0.91 10.77 10.64
N TYR A 198 0.54 11.93 10.09
CA TYR A 198 0.04 12.03 8.71
C TYR A 198 1.00 11.43 7.69
N ALA A 199 2.28 11.79 7.77
CA ALA A 199 3.28 11.31 6.82
C ALA A 199 3.58 9.81 6.98
N GLU A 200 3.79 9.32 8.20
CA GLU A 200 4.23 7.93 8.44
C GLU A 200 3.09 6.91 8.38
N LYS A 201 1.87 7.30 8.74
CA LYS A 201 0.75 6.37 8.93
C LYS A 201 -0.31 6.44 7.82
N LEU A 202 -0.50 7.62 7.23
CA LEU A 202 -1.49 7.82 6.15
C LEU A 202 -0.84 8.07 4.78
N ALA A 203 0.48 8.27 4.73
CA ALA A 203 1.20 8.72 3.53
C ALA A 203 0.65 10.05 2.96
N GLU A 204 0.12 10.92 3.82
CA GLU A 204 -0.43 12.23 3.45
C GLU A 204 0.62 13.34 3.65
N GLU A 205 1.64 13.37 2.80
CA GLU A 205 2.78 14.29 2.92
C GLU A 205 2.39 15.77 2.85
N GLU A 206 1.47 16.14 1.95
CA GLU A 206 1.02 17.53 1.78
C GLU A 206 0.36 18.08 3.05
N HIS A 207 -0.41 17.25 3.75
CA HIS A 207 -1.06 17.62 5.01
C HIS A 207 -0.03 17.78 6.13
N ALA A 208 0.98 16.90 6.18
CA ALA A 208 2.12 17.04 7.07
C ALA A 208 2.90 18.35 6.81
N PHE A 209 3.16 18.68 5.54
CA PHE A 209 3.85 19.91 5.16
C PHE A 209 3.08 21.17 5.51
N ARG A 210 1.75 21.15 5.39
CA ARG A 210 0.88 22.24 5.84
C ARG A 210 1.09 22.52 7.34
N LEU A 211 1.02 21.50 8.19
CA LEU A 211 1.22 21.64 9.64
C LEU A 211 2.64 22.12 10.01
N LEU A 212 3.67 21.58 9.36
CA LEU A 212 5.05 22.00 9.60
C LEU A 212 5.31 23.45 9.13
N ASN A 213 4.68 23.87 8.03
CA ASN A 213 4.75 25.26 7.58
C ASN A 213 4.03 26.22 8.54
N GLU A 214 2.95 25.80 9.21
CA GLU A 214 2.33 26.61 10.28
C GLU A 214 3.31 26.87 11.44
N VAL A 215 4.11 25.87 11.82
CA VAL A 215 5.15 26.01 12.84
C VAL A 215 6.20 27.03 12.40
N LEU A 216 6.74 26.88 11.18
CA LEU A 216 7.78 27.78 10.66
C LEU A 216 7.28 29.21 10.41
N LYS A 217 5.99 29.40 10.09
CA LYS A 217 5.39 30.74 9.98
C LYS A 217 5.48 31.52 11.29
N LYS A 218 5.35 30.84 12.44
CA LYS A 218 5.47 31.46 13.77
C LYS A 218 6.92 31.53 14.24
N LYS A 219 7.72 30.51 13.94
CA LYS A 219 9.12 30.37 14.36
C LYS A 219 9.98 29.87 13.19
N PRO A 220 10.48 30.76 12.31
CA PRO A 220 11.18 30.38 11.08
C PRO A 220 12.43 29.50 11.28
N GLU A 221 13.08 29.60 12.43
CA GLU A 221 14.30 28.86 12.77
C GLU A 221 14.04 27.63 13.66
N HIS A 222 12.79 27.14 13.73
CA HIS A 222 12.44 26.01 14.59
C HIS A 222 13.11 24.70 14.12
N ALA A 223 14.21 24.34 14.79
CA ALA A 223 15.07 23.22 14.40
C ALA A 223 14.31 21.89 14.22
N GLY A 224 13.35 21.59 15.09
CA GLY A 224 12.56 20.35 15.01
C GLY A 224 11.67 20.27 13.76
N ALA A 225 11.12 21.40 13.31
CA ALA A 225 10.27 21.44 12.11
C ALA A 225 11.12 21.32 10.84
N ILE A 226 12.28 22.01 10.81
CA ILE A 226 13.26 21.88 9.73
C ILE A 226 13.77 20.43 9.63
N ALA A 227 14.07 19.79 10.76
CA ALA A 227 14.47 18.38 10.78
C ALA A 227 13.38 17.45 10.26
N ALA A 228 12.11 17.69 10.61
CA ALA A 228 10.97 16.94 10.09
C ALA A 228 10.82 17.09 8.57
N PHE A 229 10.92 18.31 8.02
CA PHE A 229 10.92 18.55 6.58
C PHE A 229 12.05 17.78 5.86
N ARG A 230 13.27 17.82 6.40
CA ARG A 230 14.41 17.09 5.83
C ARG A 230 14.20 15.57 5.84
N LYS A 231 13.62 15.02 6.91
CA LYS A 231 13.29 13.59 7.01
C LYS A 231 12.28 13.17 5.94
N LEU A 232 11.35 14.07 5.59
CA LEU A 232 10.35 13.88 4.54
C LEU A 232 10.88 14.20 3.12
N GLY A 233 12.18 14.48 2.96
CA GLY A 233 12.75 14.79 1.65
C GLY A 233 12.26 16.11 1.04
N ALA A 234 11.76 17.05 1.87
CA ALA A 234 11.31 18.35 1.40
C ALA A 234 12.47 19.26 0.98
N HIS A 235 12.20 20.16 0.04
CA HIS A 235 13.15 21.13 -0.48
C HIS A 235 12.76 22.56 -0.05
N PHE A 236 13.75 23.38 0.28
CA PHE A 236 13.53 24.80 0.57
C PHE A 236 13.64 25.61 -0.72
N HIS A 237 12.53 26.17 -1.19
CA HIS A 237 12.45 26.88 -2.47
C HIS A 237 11.58 28.14 -2.31
N ASN A 238 12.10 29.29 -2.76
CA ASN A 238 11.44 30.59 -2.67
C ASN A 238 10.89 30.93 -1.26
N GLY A 239 11.67 30.66 -0.22
CA GLY A 239 11.34 31.03 1.16
C GLY A 239 10.37 30.09 1.88
N ARG A 240 9.98 28.95 1.27
CA ARG A 240 9.11 27.94 1.87
C ARG A 240 9.63 26.52 1.66
N TRP A 241 9.23 25.60 2.52
CA TRP A 241 9.47 24.18 2.33
C TRP A 241 8.33 23.56 1.52
N ILE A 242 8.68 22.80 0.48
CA ILE A 242 7.76 22.14 -0.44
C ILE A 242 8.16 20.68 -0.67
N SER A 243 7.22 19.85 -1.12
CA SER A 243 7.48 18.47 -1.54
C SER A 243 8.50 18.41 -2.67
N ARG A 244 9.18 17.27 -2.81
CA ARG A 244 10.04 17.03 -3.97
C ARG A 244 9.25 17.17 -5.26
N GLU A 245 8.05 16.61 -5.33
CA GLU A 245 7.15 16.75 -6.47
C GLU A 245 6.83 18.22 -6.77
N ALA A 246 6.39 19.00 -5.78
CA ALA A 246 6.11 20.43 -5.98
C ALA A 246 7.36 21.22 -6.36
N PHE A 247 8.55 20.83 -5.87
CA PHE A 247 9.82 21.42 -6.29
C PHE A 247 10.12 21.14 -7.76
N MET A 248 9.98 19.90 -8.23
CA MET A 248 10.20 19.56 -9.63
C MET A 248 9.23 20.32 -10.55
N ILE A 249 7.95 20.43 -10.16
CA ILE A 249 6.95 21.23 -10.88
C ILE A 249 7.34 22.72 -10.90
N ALA A 250 7.83 23.26 -9.78
CA ALA A 250 8.27 24.66 -9.70
C ALA A 250 9.50 24.95 -10.57
N GLU A 251 10.39 23.97 -10.76
CA GLU A 251 11.52 24.02 -11.70
C GLU A 251 11.09 23.81 -13.16
N GLY A 252 9.78 23.70 -13.44
CA GLY A 252 9.22 23.56 -14.79
C GLY A 252 9.20 22.14 -15.32
N LEU A 253 9.58 21.14 -14.52
CA LEU A 253 9.60 19.74 -14.94
C LEU A 253 8.20 19.13 -14.89
N VAL A 254 7.99 18.13 -15.73
CA VAL A 254 6.75 17.35 -15.81
C VAL A 254 7.02 15.88 -15.53
N LEU A 255 6.10 15.23 -14.81
CA LEU A 255 6.18 13.80 -14.53
C LEU A 255 5.59 13.01 -15.70
N GLU A 256 6.40 12.19 -16.36
CA GLU A 256 5.97 11.25 -17.39
C GLU A 256 6.35 9.82 -16.97
N GLY A 257 5.34 9.01 -16.63
CA GLY A 257 5.56 7.71 -15.99
C GLY A 257 6.20 7.89 -14.62
N ASP A 258 7.41 7.36 -14.44
CA ASP A 258 8.20 7.46 -13.21
C ASP A 258 9.38 8.44 -13.35
N GLU A 259 9.48 9.18 -14.45
CA GLU A 259 10.59 10.10 -14.76
C GLU A 259 10.13 11.56 -14.75
N TRP A 260 10.96 12.42 -14.16
CA TRP A 260 10.82 13.87 -14.29
C TRP A 260 11.61 14.35 -15.50
N ILE A 261 10.93 14.92 -16.47
CA ILE A 261 11.53 15.38 -17.73
C ILE A 261 11.18 16.83 -18.00
N GLN A 262 11.97 17.47 -18.87
CA GLN A 262 11.66 18.81 -19.35
C GLN A 262 10.41 18.78 -20.25
N PRO A 263 9.59 19.85 -20.27
CA PRO A 263 8.46 19.95 -21.17
C PRO A 263 8.83 19.72 -22.64
N GLU A 264 9.99 20.22 -23.07
CA GLU A 264 10.53 20.07 -24.42
C GLU A 264 10.85 18.61 -24.74
N GLU A 265 11.43 17.88 -23.78
CA GLU A 265 11.70 16.45 -23.92
C GLU A 265 10.40 15.64 -24.03
N ARG A 266 9.36 16.00 -23.24
CA ARG A 266 8.04 15.37 -23.35
C ARG A 266 7.46 15.58 -24.75
N GLU A 267 7.49 16.81 -25.26
CA GLU A 267 7.02 17.12 -26.62
C GLU A 267 7.81 16.34 -27.68
N PHE A 268 9.13 16.18 -27.48
CA PHE A 268 9.95 15.38 -28.37
C PHE A 268 9.57 13.90 -28.33
N ARG A 269 9.35 13.31 -27.15
CA ARG A 269 8.89 11.92 -26.98
C ARG A 269 7.51 11.71 -27.61
N GLU A 270 6.58 12.64 -27.39
CA GLU A 270 5.25 12.63 -28.02
C GLU A 270 5.36 12.67 -29.55
N ALA A 271 6.21 13.54 -30.11
CA ALA A 271 6.42 13.63 -31.55
C ALA A 271 7.02 12.34 -32.15
N ILE A 272 7.92 11.66 -31.43
CA ILE A 272 8.45 10.34 -31.84
C ILE A 272 7.34 9.29 -31.82
N MET A 273 6.51 9.27 -30.77
CA MET A 273 5.42 8.30 -30.61
C MET A 273 4.32 8.49 -31.66
N GLU A 274 3.90 9.72 -31.91
CA GLU A 274 2.97 10.04 -33.00
C GLU A 274 3.54 9.59 -34.34
N ARG A 275 4.81 9.92 -34.61
CA ARG A 275 5.48 9.49 -35.84
C ARG A 275 5.52 7.97 -35.96
N LYS A 276 5.82 7.26 -34.88
CA LYS A 276 5.82 5.79 -34.85
C LYS A 276 4.42 5.23 -35.15
N ASN A 277 3.37 5.81 -34.59
CA ASN A 277 2.00 5.41 -34.85
C ASN A 277 1.60 5.64 -36.32
N GLU A 278 1.98 6.78 -36.91
CA GLU A 278 1.79 7.03 -38.35
C GLU A 278 2.42 5.93 -39.20
N LEU A 279 3.66 5.54 -38.90
CA LEU A 279 4.40 4.51 -39.63
C LEU A 279 3.75 3.12 -39.56
N VAL A 280 3.05 2.79 -38.48
CA VAL A 280 2.30 1.53 -38.35
C VAL A 280 1.05 1.54 -39.22
N THR A 281 0.38 2.69 -39.33
CA THR A 281 -0.87 2.83 -40.09
C THR A 281 -0.66 3.01 -41.59
N ASP A 282 0.48 3.57 -42.00
CA ASP A 282 0.79 3.83 -43.41
C ASP A 282 1.24 2.56 -44.15
N ARG A 283 0.30 1.95 -44.89
CA ARG A 283 0.54 0.77 -45.73
C ARG A 283 1.49 1.04 -46.91
N PHE A 284 1.69 2.29 -47.31
CA PHE A 284 2.58 2.68 -48.40
C PHE A 284 3.99 3.04 -47.93
N GLY A 285 4.22 2.95 -46.62
CA GLY A 285 5.52 3.00 -45.99
C GLY A 285 6.06 4.42 -45.89
N SER A 286 6.48 4.79 -44.69
CA SER A 286 7.86 5.11 -44.26
C SER A 286 8.95 5.54 -45.28
N GLN A 287 8.76 5.44 -46.60
CA GLN A 287 9.82 5.47 -47.59
C GLN A 287 10.09 6.85 -48.19
N ARG A 288 9.21 7.86 -48.07
CA ARG A 288 9.54 9.20 -48.59
C ARG A 288 8.94 10.34 -47.76
N LEU A 289 9.70 10.81 -46.77
CA LEU A 289 9.50 12.17 -46.24
C LEU A 289 9.74 13.23 -47.32
N ARG A 290 10.64 12.95 -48.28
CA ARG A 290 10.85 13.80 -49.46
C ARG A 290 9.71 13.65 -50.48
N MET A 291 8.84 14.66 -50.52
CA MET A 291 7.71 14.72 -51.45
C MET A 291 7.95 15.62 -52.67
N PHE A 292 8.93 16.52 -52.61
CA PHE A 292 9.18 17.52 -53.65
C PHE A 292 10.47 17.28 -54.44
N THR A 293 10.64 17.99 -55.56
CA THR A 293 11.89 17.97 -56.35
C THR A 293 12.98 18.78 -55.64
N GLU A 294 14.25 18.51 -55.96
CA GLU A 294 15.39 19.26 -55.42
C GLU A 294 15.29 20.76 -55.69
N LYS A 295 14.75 21.15 -56.86
CA LYS A 295 14.54 22.56 -57.20
C LYS A 295 13.62 23.27 -56.20
N VAL A 296 12.58 22.58 -55.70
CA VAL A 296 11.66 23.15 -54.71
C VAL A 296 12.36 23.30 -53.36
N TYR A 297 13.11 22.28 -52.92
CA TYR A 297 13.87 22.36 -51.67
C TYR A 297 14.90 23.49 -51.70
N ASN A 298 15.69 23.62 -52.78
CA ASN A 298 16.68 24.69 -52.93
C ASN A 298 16.04 26.10 -52.93
N LEU A 299 14.87 26.24 -53.55
CA LEU A 299 14.13 27.50 -53.51
C LEU A 299 13.68 27.82 -52.08
N THR A 300 13.13 26.84 -51.36
CA THR A 300 12.74 26.99 -49.95
C THR A 300 13.91 27.38 -49.06
N VAL A 301 15.10 26.77 -49.25
CA VAL A 301 16.32 27.15 -48.51
C VAL A 301 16.66 28.63 -48.74
N THR A 302 16.58 29.08 -49.99
CA THR A 302 16.87 30.48 -50.35
C THR A 302 15.85 31.46 -49.74
N GLU A 303 14.61 31.02 -49.60
CA GLU A 303 13.52 31.78 -48.97
C GLU A 303 13.50 31.68 -47.43
N HIS A 304 14.51 31.04 -46.82
CA HIS A 304 14.59 30.79 -45.36
C HIS A 304 13.38 30.00 -44.81
N GLY A 305 12.81 29.12 -45.64
CA GLY A 305 11.67 28.26 -45.29
C GLY A 305 12.09 26.87 -44.80
N ILE A 306 11.11 26.12 -44.28
CA ILE A 306 11.27 24.71 -43.91
C ILE A 306 10.13 23.86 -44.48
N LEU A 307 10.51 22.77 -45.15
CA LEU A 307 9.62 21.75 -45.70
C LEU A 307 9.93 20.37 -45.09
N ILE A 308 8.88 19.55 -44.98
CA ILE A 308 9.02 18.13 -44.65
C ILE A 308 9.89 17.43 -45.72
N GLY A 309 10.78 16.56 -45.26
CA GLY A 309 11.75 15.83 -46.06
C GLY A 309 13.09 16.54 -46.26
N MET A 310 13.24 17.80 -45.83
CA MET A 310 14.56 18.48 -45.87
C MET A 310 15.58 17.75 -45.02
N THR A 311 16.82 17.70 -45.47
CA THR A 311 17.95 17.15 -44.71
C THR A 311 18.43 18.13 -43.65
N ARG A 312 19.17 17.64 -42.64
CA ARG A 312 19.83 18.50 -41.65
C ARG A 312 20.67 19.62 -42.27
N GLN A 313 21.40 19.33 -43.35
CA GLN A 313 22.21 20.34 -44.04
C GLN A 313 21.34 21.42 -44.69
N GLU A 314 20.28 21.04 -45.41
CA GLU A 314 19.37 22.00 -46.03
C GLU A 314 18.66 22.88 -44.99
N VAL A 315 18.33 22.32 -43.83
CA VAL A 315 17.78 23.11 -42.71
C VAL A 315 18.83 24.07 -42.15
N ALA A 316 20.07 23.61 -41.97
CA ALA A 316 21.16 24.46 -41.49
C ALA A 316 21.51 25.58 -42.49
N ASP A 317 21.44 25.31 -43.79
CA ASP A 317 21.66 26.31 -44.84
C ASP A 317 20.53 27.35 -44.87
N SER A 318 19.31 26.96 -44.48
CA SER A 318 18.12 27.82 -44.47
C SER A 318 17.99 28.69 -43.22
N LEU A 319 18.21 28.12 -42.03
CA LEU A 319 18.00 28.78 -40.74
C LEU A 319 19.28 29.05 -39.94
N GLY A 320 20.42 28.54 -40.37
CA GLY A 320 21.66 28.52 -39.59
C GLY A 320 21.74 27.31 -38.64
N PHE A 321 22.73 27.30 -37.75
CA PHE A 321 22.89 26.22 -36.77
C PHE A 321 21.88 26.37 -35.61
N PRO A 322 21.34 25.25 -35.09
CA PRO A 322 20.40 25.30 -33.97
C PRO A 322 21.09 25.71 -32.66
N GLU A 323 20.32 26.26 -31.73
CA GLU A 323 20.79 26.63 -30.39
C GLU A 323 20.99 25.39 -29.50
N GLY A 324 20.18 24.35 -29.74
CA GLY A 324 20.26 23.07 -29.05
C GLY A 324 19.89 21.90 -29.96
N VAL A 325 20.42 20.71 -29.66
CA VAL A 325 20.07 19.47 -30.36
C VAL A 325 19.83 18.38 -29.34
N GLU A 326 18.62 17.84 -29.34
CA GLU A 326 18.30 16.61 -28.62
C GLU A 326 18.27 15.43 -29.60
N ARG A 327 18.73 14.26 -29.14
CA ARG A 327 18.78 13.05 -29.96
C ARG A 327 18.28 11.86 -29.17
N SER A 328 17.43 11.06 -29.81
CA SER A 328 16.97 9.78 -29.30
C SER A 328 17.12 8.69 -30.36
N ILE A 329 17.35 7.45 -29.92
CA ILE A 329 17.41 6.27 -30.79
C ILE A 329 16.33 5.31 -30.32
N VAL A 330 15.32 5.08 -31.16
CA VAL A 330 14.18 4.21 -30.86
C VAL A 330 14.00 3.23 -32.01
N ASP A 331 13.96 1.93 -31.70
CA ASP A 331 13.79 0.85 -32.67
C ASP A 331 14.76 0.91 -33.87
N GLY A 332 16.02 1.31 -33.61
CA GLY A 332 17.07 1.43 -34.63
C GLY A 332 16.98 2.67 -35.53
N ARG A 333 16.00 3.55 -35.30
CA ARG A 333 15.86 4.84 -36.00
C ARG A 333 16.44 5.95 -35.12
N THR A 334 17.04 6.95 -35.76
CA THR A 334 17.55 8.15 -35.07
C THR A 334 16.53 9.26 -35.21
N TYR A 335 16.13 9.85 -34.09
CA TYR A 335 15.31 11.05 -34.04
C TYR A 335 16.14 12.19 -33.47
N ASP A 336 16.10 13.35 -34.12
CA ASP A 336 16.73 14.57 -33.61
C ASP A 336 15.67 15.66 -33.46
N GLN A 337 15.71 16.45 -32.39
CA GLN A 337 15.00 17.72 -32.28
C GLN A 337 16.04 18.84 -32.32
N TRP A 338 15.89 19.75 -33.28
CA TRP A 338 16.69 20.96 -33.37
C TRP A 338 15.89 22.13 -32.83
N ILE A 339 16.47 22.81 -31.84
CA ILE A 339 15.87 23.89 -31.09
C ILE A 339 16.37 25.21 -31.66
N TYR A 340 15.46 26.02 -32.21
CA TYR A 340 15.69 27.42 -32.55
C TYR A 340 14.81 28.31 -31.68
N ARG A 341 15.13 29.61 -31.63
CA ARG A 341 14.42 30.59 -30.82
C ARG A 341 12.89 30.59 -30.97
N ASP A 342 12.38 30.37 -32.18
CA ASP A 342 10.96 30.51 -32.53
C ASP A 342 10.36 29.24 -33.17
N VAL A 343 11.15 28.18 -33.35
CA VAL A 343 10.71 26.95 -34.01
C VAL A 343 11.51 25.73 -33.55
N TYR A 344 10.81 24.61 -33.37
CA TYR A 344 11.38 23.29 -33.18
C TYR A 344 11.27 22.49 -34.47
N ILE A 345 12.37 21.90 -34.92
CA ILE A 345 12.43 21.08 -36.13
C ILE A 345 12.79 19.64 -35.75
N TYR A 346 11.94 18.69 -36.11
CA TYR A 346 12.11 17.29 -35.77
C TYR A 346 12.54 16.47 -36.99
N PHE A 347 13.57 15.66 -36.80
CA PHE A 347 14.17 14.82 -37.84
C PHE A 347 14.00 13.34 -37.52
N GLU A 348 13.76 12.55 -38.56
CA GLU A 348 13.80 11.09 -38.55
C GLU A 348 14.89 10.68 -39.54
N ASN A 349 15.92 9.98 -39.07
CA ASN A 349 17.09 9.58 -39.84
C ASN A 349 17.73 10.74 -40.65
N GLY A 350 17.70 11.94 -40.06
CA GLY A 350 18.27 13.15 -40.66
C GLY A 350 17.40 13.88 -41.67
N GLN A 351 16.12 13.50 -41.83
CA GLN A 351 15.15 14.22 -42.65
C GLN A 351 14.02 14.80 -41.78
N VAL A 352 13.60 16.03 -42.06
CA VAL A 352 12.50 16.69 -41.35
C VAL A 352 11.21 15.88 -41.50
N PHE A 353 10.58 15.51 -40.40
CA PHE A 353 9.24 14.91 -40.40
C PHE A 353 8.19 15.81 -39.75
N ARG A 354 8.61 16.79 -38.93
CA ARG A 354 7.71 17.73 -38.27
C ARG A 354 8.40 19.06 -38.00
N LYS A 355 7.61 20.13 -37.93
CA LYS A 355 8.03 21.45 -37.42
C LYS A 355 6.94 22.03 -36.54
N GLU A 356 7.30 22.67 -35.44
CA GLU A 356 6.38 23.28 -34.49
C GLU A 356 6.92 24.59 -33.93
N LYS A 357 6.05 25.44 -33.40
CA LYS A 357 6.46 26.62 -32.64
C LYS A 357 6.53 26.25 -31.15
N PRO A 358 7.49 26.79 -30.38
CA PRO A 358 7.50 26.67 -28.93
C PRO A 358 6.14 27.14 -28.37
N LYS A 359 5.62 26.43 -27.36
CA LYS A 359 4.33 26.74 -26.73
C LYS A 359 4.39 27.90 -25.76
#